data_AF-A0AA36I5A2-F1
#
_entry.id   AF-A0AA36I5A2-F1
#
_cell.length_a   1.000
_cell.length_b   1.000
_cell.length_c   1.000
_cell.angle_alpha   90.00
_cell.angle_beta   90.00
_cell.angle_gamma   90.00
#
_symmetry.space_group_name_H-M   'P 1'
#
loop_
_entity.id
_entity.type
_entity.pdbx_description
1 polymer ?
#
loop_
_entity_poly.entity_id
_entity_poly.type
_entity_poly.pdbx_seq_one_letter_code
_entity_poly.pdbx_strand_id
1 'polypeptide(L)'
;MGDVGPVRVCATFNVKRAAFPSFCEAAGRVSAHAGVDDSCQGFSVHQELGWSRQVSDQAQSLFMVVQEWKSAEALEEHVRSAAAQRFDRDLKDGDMLACAPNLSLFGKELSVQELRAIAAEARASGQEEEEAYSPPAPAAQAAQAAQATSGSMTASKGYRKAAEKSSGRGNSRAWK
;
A
#
# COMPACT_ATOMS: atom_id res chain seq x y z
N MET A 1 18.34 -6.60 -32.29
CA MET A 1 17.60 -6.95 -31.07
C MET A 1 17.57 -5.71 -30.23
N GLY A 2 16.37 -5.17 -29.95
CA GLY A 2 16.25 -3.98 -29.11
C GLY A 2 16.72 -4.32 -27.70
N ASP A 3 17.50 -3.41 -27.12
CA ASP A 3 17.98 -3.54 -25.74
C ASP A 3 16.75 -3.54 -24.81
N VAL A 4 16.39 -4.71 -24.27
CA VAL A 4 15.27 -4.84 -23.34
C VAL A 4 15.79 -4.31 -22.02
N GLY A 5 15.40 -3.06 -21.70
CA GLY A 5 15.80 -2.40 -20.47
C GLY A 5 15.36 -3.16 -19.21
N PRO A 6 15.74 -2.66 -18.02
CA PRO A 6 15.42 -3.30 -16.76
C PRO A 6 13.91 -3.49 -16.58
N VAL A 7 13.55 -4.57 -15.88
CA VAL A 7 12.18 -4.93 -15.57
C VAL A 7 11.90 -4.57 -14.12
N ARG A 8 10.85 -3.78 -13.89
CA ARG A 8 10.39 -3.44 -12.54
C ARG A 8 9.14 -4.22 -12.20
N VAL A 9 9.13 -4.81 -11.01
CA VAL A 9 8.02 -5.62 -10.50
C VAL A 9 7.46 -4.94 -9.26
N CYS A 10 6.13 -4.84 -9.19
CA CYS A 10 5.43 -4.45 -7.98
C CYS A 10 4.43 -5.55 -7.61
N ALA A 11 4.64 -6.17 -6.45
CA ALA A 11 3.73 -7.16 -5.90
C ALA A 11 3.10 -6.62 -4.61
N THR A 12 1.79 -6.71 -4.48
CA THR A 12 1.07 -6.29 -3.26
C THR A 12 0.44 -7.48 -2.56
N PHE A 13 0.52 -7.47 -1.24
CA PHE A 13 0.10 -8.55 -0.36
C PHE A 13 -0.79 -8.01 0.75
N ASN A 14 -2.01 -8.52 0.85
CA ASN A 14 -2.89 -8.26 2.00
C ASN A 14 -2.65 -9.35 3.04
N VAL A 15 -1.78 -9.06 4.01
CA VAL A 15 -1.28 -10.05 4.99
C VAL A 15 -2.15 -10.02 6.23
N LYS A 16 -2.63 -11.19 6.68
CA LYS A 16 -3.40 -11.31 7.93
C LYS A 16 -2.52 -10.88 9.11
N ARG A 17 -3.07 -10.10 10.03
CA ARG A 17 -2.29 -9.55 11.15
C ARG A 17 -1.66 -10.64 12.03
N ALA A 18 -2.35 -11.77 12.21
CA ALA A 18 -1.82 -12.92 12.94
C ALA A 18 -0.59 -13.57 12.28
N ALA A 19 -0.46 -13.44 10.95
CA ALA A 19 0.64 -14.00 10.17
C ALA A 19 1.78 -12.98 9.91
N PHE A 20 1.65 -11.75 10.41
CA PHE A 20 2.61 -10.66 10.14
C PHE A 20 4.07 -11.04 10.46
N PRO A 21 4.41 -11.62 11.63
CA PRO A 21 5.80 -11.99 11.91
C PRO A 21 6.36 -13.01 10.92
N SER A 22 5.57 -14.05 10.60
CA SER A 22 5.96 -15.10 9.66
C SER A 22 6.13 -14.56 8.24
N PHE A 23 5.27 -13.63 7.81
CA PHE A 23 5.42 -12.94 6.55
C PHE A 23 6.72 -12.13 6.50
N CYS A 24 7.02 -11.33 7.53
CA CYS A 24 8.25 -10.53 7.60
C CYS A 24 9.51 -11.40 7.53
N GLU A 25 9.51 -12.55 8.22
CA GLU A 25 10.62 -13.50 8.14
C GLU A 25 10.76 -14.10 6.73
N ALA A 26 9.65 -14.52 6.11
CA ALA A 26 9.65 -15.07 4.76
C ALA A 26 10.11 -14.04 3.73
N ALA A 27 9.60 -12.81 3.82
CA ALA A 27 9.98 -11.67 2.98
C ALA A 27 11.45 -11.31 3.16
N GLY A 28 11.96 -11.34 4.40
CA GLY A 28 13.37 -11.11 4.71
C GLY A 28 14.29 -12.16 4.07
N ARG A 29 13.89 -13.44 4.06
CA ARG A 29 14.65 -14.51 3.41
C ARG A 29 14.74 -14.33 1.89
N VAL A 30 13.62 -14.07 1.22
CA VAL A 30 13.62 -13.88 -0.24
C VAL A 30 14.34 -12.59 -0.64
N SER A 31 14.21 -11.53 0.17
CA SER A 31 14.95 -10.27 -0.01
C SER A 31 16.46 -10.48 0.13
N ALA A 32 16.90 -11.19 1.16
CA ALA A 32 18.33 -11.50 1.35
C ALA A 32 18.90 -12.33 0.21
N HIS A 33 18.13 -13.27 -0.33
CA HIS A 33 18.51 -14.05 -1.51
C HIS A 33 18.61 -13.17 -2.76
N ALA A 34 17.63 -12.29 -2.99
CA ALA A 34 17.68 -11.36 -4.13
C ALA A 34 18.84 -10.38 -4.00
N GLY A 35 19.18 -9.92 -2.79
CA GLY A 35 20.26 -8.96 -2.56
C GLY A 35 21.68 -9.49 -2.83
N VAL A 36 21.87 -10.80 -2.98
CA VAL A 36 23.15 -11.39 -3.42
C VAL A 36 23.16 -11.78 -4.90
N ASP A 37 22.05 -11.57 -5.60
CA ASP A 37 21.94 -11.83 -7.02
C ASP A 37 22.38 -10.59 -7.81
N ASP A 38 23.46 -10.70 -8.59
CA ASP A 38 23.99 -9.60 -9.39
C ASP A 38 22.97 -9.10 -10.43
N SER A 39 21.96 -9.89 -10.78
CA SER A 39 20.90 -9.51 -11.71
C SER A 39 19.77 -8.71 -11.06
N CYS A 40 19.69 -8.72 -9.72
CA CYS A 40 18.77 -7.90 -8.94
C CYS A 40 19.38 -6.52 -8.69
N GLN A 41 18.79 -5.48 -9.27
CA GLN A 41 19.23 -4.09 -9.11
C GLN A 41 18.63 -3.43 -7.87
N GLY A 42 17.44 -3.90 -7.44
CA GLY A 42 16.77 -3.39 -6.25
C GLY A 42 15.73 -4.36 -5.73
N PHE A 43 15.63 -4.48 -4.40
CA PHE A 43 14.59 -5.24 -3.73
C PHE A 43 14.18 -4.50 -2.46
N SER A 44 12.93 -4.06 -2.38
CA SER A 44 12.41 -3.35 -1.21
C SER A 44 11.04 -3.88 -0.81
N VAL A 45 10.81 -3.89 0.51
CA VAL A 45 9.54 -4.26 1.11
C VAL A 45 9.02 -3.06 1.87
N HIS A 46 7.81 -2.62 1.53
CA HIS A 46 7.15 -1.48 2.11
C HIS A 46 5.86 -1.94 2.80
N GLN A 47 5.61 -1.39 3.97
CA GLN A 47 4.31 -1.47 4.62
C GLN A 47 3.52 -0.21 4.30
N GLU A 48 2.22 -0.34 4.08
CA GLU A 48 1.34 0.82 3.95
C GLU A 48 1.41 1.71 5.20
N LEU A 49 1.53 3.02 4.99
CA LEU A 49 1.53 4.02 6.06
C LEU A 49 0.10 4.35 6.50
N GLY A 50 -0.08 4.99 7.66
CA GLY A 50 -1.41 5.40 8.12
C GLY A 50 -2.00 6.55 7.29
N TRP A 51 -3.14 6.35 6.62
CA TRP A 51 -3.87 7.41 5.91
C TRP A 51 -5.40 7.18 5.87
N SER A 52 -6.18 8.21 5.52
CA SER A 52 -7.65 8.23 5.69
C SER A 52 -8.44 7.22 4.87
N ARG A 53 -7.80 6.52 3.91
CA ARG A 53 -8.40 5.43 3.13
C ARG A 53 -7.45 4.26 2.95
N GLN A 54 -6.65 4.01 3.99
CA GLN A 54 -5.76 2.86 4.00
C GLN A 54 -6.51 1.54 3.80
N VAL A 55 -5.87 0.60 3.12
CA VAL A 55 -6.38 -0.76 2.93
C VAL A 55 -6.18 -1.60 4.19
N SER A 56 -5.10 -1.31 4.93
CA SER A 56 -4.77 -1.95 6.20
C SER A 56 -5.82 -1.65 7.27
N ASP A 57 -6.25 -2.67 7.99
CA ASP A 57 -7.27 -2.56 9.03
C ASP A 57 -6.87 -3.37 10.29
N GLN A 58 -7.86 -3.80 11.09
CA GLN A 58 -7.61 -4.62 12.28
C GLN A 58 -7.27 -6.08 11.93
N ALA A 59 -7.77 -6.59 10.82
CA ALA A 59 -7.61 -7.97 10.37
C ALA A 59 -6.38 -8.17 9.47
N GLN A 60 -6.02 -7.17 8.67
CA GLN A 60 -4.95 -7.27 7.67
C GLN A 60 -4.06 -6.03 7.56
N SER A 61 -2.89 -6.19 6.96
CA SER A 61 -1.96 -5.11 6.61
C SER A 61 -1.50 -5.27 5.16
N LEU A 62 -1.51 -4.16 4.42
CA LEU A 62 -1.04 -4.11 3.04
C LEU A 62 0.47 -3.95 3.02
N PHE A 63 1.13 -4.84 2.28
CA PHE A 63 2.55 -4.76 1.96
C PHE A 63 2.76 -4.65 0.46
N MET A 64 3.82 -3.96 0.08
CA MET A 64 4.26 -3.82 -1.30
C MET A 64 5.72 -4.25 -1.40
N VAL A 65 6.00 -5.23 -2.26
CA VAL A 65 7.34 -5.64 -2.64
C VAL A 65 7.64 -5.03 -3.99
N VAL A 66 8.69 -4.22 -4.06
CA VAL A 66 9.19 -3.61 -5.29
C VAL A 66 10.52 -4.26 -5.63
N GLN A 67 10.65 -4.72 -6.87
CA GLN A 67 11.86 -5.36 -7.36
C GLN A 67 12.27 -4.73 -8.69
N GLU A 68 13.57 -4.69 -8.95
CA GLU A 68 14.15 -4.22 -10.20
C GLU A 68 15.19 -5.23 -10.66
N TRP A 69 15.05 -5.71 -11.89
CA TRP A 69 15.85 -6.77 -12.47
C TRP A 69 16.50 -6.30 -13.76
N LYS A 70 17.74 -6.71 -14.01
CA LYS A 70 18.49 -6.34 -15.21
C LYS A 70 17.78 -6.74 -16.51
N SER A 71 17.03 -7.83 -16.50
CA SER A 71 16.28 -8.32 -17.66
C SER A 71 15.08 -9.17 -17.23
N ALA A 72 14.22 -9.52 -18.20
CA ALA A 72 13.08 -10.40 -17.97
C ALA A 72 13.53 -11.84 -17.64
N GLU A 73 14.58 -12.33 -18.28
CA GLU A 73 15.14 -13.67 -18.06
C GLU A 73 15.66 -13.82 -16.63
N ALA A 74 16.31 -12.77 -16.10
CA ALA A 74 16.77 -12.71 -14.72
C ALA A 74 15.60 -12.82 -13.72
N LEU A 75 14.50 -12.09 -13.97
CA LEU A 75 13.28 -12.21 -13.17
C LEU A 75 12.69 -13.63 -13.25
N GLU A 76 12.62 -14.23 -14.43
CA GLU A 76 12.12 -15.60 -14.59
C GLU A 76 13.00 -16.64 -13.88
N GLU A 77 14.31 -16.45 -13.86
CA GLU A 77 15.23 -17.26 -13.07
C GLU A 77 14.98 -17.07 -11.56
N HIS A 78 14.83 -15.82 -11.11
CA HIS A 78 14.50 -15.53 -9.72
C HIS A 78 13.22 -16.21 -9.26
N VAL A 79 12.13 -16.13 -10.04
CA VAL A 79 10.85 -16.75 -9.70
C VAL A 79 10.96 -18.28 -9.63
N ARG A 80 11.87 -18.88 -10.40
CA ARG A 80 12.16 -20.32 -10.35
C ARG A 80 13.12 -20.72 -9.23
N SER A 81 13.76 -19.76 -8.55
CA SER A 81 14.69 -20.03 -7.46
C SER A 81 14.03 -20.75 -6.28
N ALA A 82 14.83 -21.53 -5.54
CA ALA A 82 14.35 -22.21 -4.34
C ALA A 82 13.84 -21.23 -3.27
N ALA A 83 14.43 -20.03 -3.18
CA ALA A 83 14.00 -19.00 -2.24
C ALA A 83 12.62 -18.43 -2.60
N ALA A 84 12.37 -18.11 -3.88
CA ALA A 84 11.08 -17.62 -4.34
C ALA A 84 9.97 -18.68 -4.22
N GLN A 85 10.26 -19.93 -4.61
CA GLN A 85 9.31 -21.04 -4.45
C GLN A 85 9.00 -21.33 -2.98
N ARG A 86 10.00 -21.23 -2.10
CA ARG A 86 9.77 -21.37 -0.66
C ARG A 86 8.91 -20.23 -0.12
N PHE A 87 9.14 -18.99 -0.56
CA PHE A 87 8.30 -17.86 -0.16
C PHE A 87 6.84 -18.08 -0.58
N ASP A 88 6.58 -18.46 -1.83
CA ASP A 88 5.23 -18.78 -2.32
C ASP A 88 4.57 -19.91 -1.51
N ARG A 89 5.32 -20.97 -1.19
CA ARG A 89 4.82 -22.05 -0.33
C ARG A 89 4.53 -21.58 1.09
N ASP A 90 5.44 -20.82 1.71
CA ASP A 90 5.25 -20.29 3.07
C ASP A 90 3.95 -19.43 3.12
N LEU A 91 3.68 -18.61 2.10
CA LEU A 91 2.45 -17.82 2.01
C LEU A 91 1.19 -18.69 1.97
N LYS A 92 1.20 -19.77 1.19
CA LYS A 92 0.06 -20.69 0.99
C LYS A 92 -0.16 -21.59 2.21
N ASP A 93 0.88 -22.29 2.64
CA ASP A 93 0.81 -23.27 3.73
C ASP A 93 0.57 -22.58 5.08
N GLY A 94 1.10 -21.37 5.26
CA GLY A 94 0.91 -20.56 6.45
C GLY A 94 -0.42 -19.79 6.47
N ASP A 95 -1.27 -19.93 5.45
CA ASP A 95 -2.54 -19.19 5.30
C ASP A 95 -2.37 -17.68 5.57
N MET A 96 -1.26 -17.11 5.07
CA MET A 96 -0.78 -15.78 5.51
C MET A 96 -1.57 -14.62 4.91
N LEU A 97 -2.24 -14.86 3.78
CA LEU A 97 -2.88 -13.82 2.97
C LEU A 97 -4.39 -13.80 3.18
N ALA A 98 -4.97 -12.60 3.26
CA ALA A 98 -6.41 -12.39 3.30
C ALA A 98 -7.06 -12.54 1.92
N CYS A 99 -6.30 -12.28 0.85
CA CYS A 99 -6.72 -12.47 -0.54
C CYS A 99 -5.50 -12.75 -1.44
N ALA A 100 -5.76 -13.12 -2.71
CA ALA A 100 -4.70 -13.35 -3.68
C ALA A 100 -3.83 -12.09 -3.87
N PRO A 101 -2.50 -12.22 -4.00
CA PRO A 101 -1.63 -11.08 -4.23
C PRO A 101 -1.85 -10.51 -5.63
N ASN A 102 -1.61 -9.20 -5.80
CA ASN A 102 -1.63 -8.56 -7.11
C ASN A 102 -0.19 -8.30 -7.58
N LEU A 103 0.08 -8.59 -8.85
CA LEU A 103 1.39 -8.45 -9.48
C LEU A 103 1.27 -7.51 -10.69
N SER A 104 2.12 -6.50 -10.73
CA SER A 104 2.28 -5.59 -11.86
C SER A 104 3.72 -5.64 -12.37
N LEU A 105 3.88 -5.82 -13.68
CA LEU A 105 5.16 -5.82 -14.38
C LEU A 105 5.27 -4.56 -15.23
N PHE A 106 6.34 -3.82 -15.04
CA PHE A 106 6.63 -2.59 -15.76
C PHE A 106 7.88 -2.81 -16.61
N GLY A 107 7.79 -2.43 -17.88
CA GLY A 107 8.94 -2.38 -18.78
C GLY A 107 9.83 -1.17 -18.50
N LYS A 108 10.71 -0.88 -19.45
CA LYS A 108 11.63 0.26 -19.41
C LYS A 108 10.88 1.56 -19.11
N GLU A 109 11.40 2.35 -18.16
CA GLU A 109 10.88 3.67 -17.87
C GLU A 109 10.99 4.57 -19.10
N LEU A 110 9.90 5.30 -19.38
CA LEU A 110 9.87 6.27 -20.46
C LEU A 110 10.71 7.50 -20.06
N SER A 111 11.66 7.86 -20.92
CA SER A 111 12.40 9.11 -20.78
C SER A 111 11.47 10.31 -20.92
N VAL A 112 11.89 11.45 -20.37
CA VAL A 112 11.17 12.73 -20.53
C VAL A 112 10.96 13.07 -22.01
N GLN A 113 11.89 12.68 -22.89
CA GLN A 113 11.78 12.91 -24.33
C GLN A 113 10.70 12.03 -24.95
N GLU A 114 10.65 10.74 -24.61
CA GLU A 114 9.60 9.82 -25.06
C GLU A 114 8.23 10.26 -24.54
N LEU A 115 8.12 10.66 -23.28
CA LEU A 115 6.89 11.23 -22.71
C LEU A 115 6.44 12.51 -23.44
N ARG A 116 7.38 13.39 -23.80
CA ARG A 116 7.09 14.59 -24.59
C ARG A 116 6.65 14.25 -26.01
N ALA A 117 7.25 13.24 -26.64
CA ALA A 117 6.84 12.78 -27.96
C ALA A 117 5.41 12.23 -27.92
N ILE A 118 5.09 11.35 -26.95
CA ILE A 118 3.74 10.84 -26.73
C ILE A 118 2.74 11.98 -26.51
N ALA A 119 3.09 12.96 -25.68
CA ALA A 119 2.24 14.13 -25.43
C ALA A 119 2.06 15.01 -26.69
N ALA A 120 3.08 15.11 -27.55
CA ALA A 120 2.98 15.84 -28.82
C ALA A 120 2.09 15.09 -29.83
N GLU A 121 2.24 13.77 -29.93
CA GLU A 121 1.41 12.89 -30.77
C GLU A 121 -0.06 12.94 -30.33
N ALA A 122 -0.34 12.90 -29.03
CA ALA A 122 -1.70 13.01 -28.49
C ALA A 122 -2.36 14.37 -28.80
N ARG A 123 -1.59 15.46 -28.83
CA ARG A 123 -2.12 16.77 -29.26
C ARG A 123 -2.34 16.84 -30.77
N ALA A 124 -1.47 16.20 -31.56
CA ALA A 124 -1.57 16.18 -33.01
C ALA A 124 -2.69 15.27 -33.52
N SER A 125 -3.07 14.23 -32.78
CA SER A 125 -4.17 13.32 -33.14
C SER A 125 -5.57 13.90 -32.91
N GLY A 126 -5.68 15.10 -32.35
CA GLY A 126 -6.96 15.81 -32.20
C GLY A 126 -7.96 15.12 -31.26
N GLN A 127 -7.50 14.22 -30.38
CA GLN A 127 -8.30 13.74 -29.25
C GLN A 127 -8.32 14.82 -28.15
N GLU A 128 -8.85 15.99 -28.49
CA GLU A 128 -9.45 16.87 -27.50
C GLU A 128 -10.80 16.24 -27.12
N GLU A 129 -10.78 15.26 -26.20
CA GLU A 129 -11.95 15.07 -25.34
C GLU A 129 -12.04 16.31 -24.46
N GLU A 130 -12.66 17.34 -25.02
CA GLU A 130 -13.18 18.49 -24.32
C GLU A 130 -14.37 18.02 -23.45
N GLU A 131 -14.13 17.10 -22.52
CA GLU A 131 -15.01 16.95 -21.36
C GLU A 131 -14.79 18.19 -20.51
N ALA A 132 -15.60 19.21 -20.79
CA ALA A 132 -15.86 20.32 -19.92
C ALA A 132 -16.22 19.77 -18.52
N TYR A 133 -15.21 19.59 -17.68
CA TYR A 133 -15.40 19.46 -16.25
C TYR A 133 -15.92 20.80 -15.76
N SER A 134 -17.24 20.98 -15.87
CA SER A 134 -17.96 22.05 -15.22
C SER A 134 -17.97 21.69 -13.74
N PRO A 135 -17.23 22.40 -12.87
CA PRO A 135 -17.33 22.14 -11.44
C PRO A 135 -18.81 22.26 -11.04
N PRO A 136 -19.35 21.34 -10.24
CA PRO A 136 -20.74 21.45 -9.79
C PRO A 136 -20.91 22.79 -9.08
N ALA A 137 -21.83 23.60 -9.59
CA ALA A 137 -22.18 24.88 -8.97
C ALA A 137 -22.55 24.62 -7.50
N PRO A 138 -22.05 25.43 -6.54
CA PRO A 138 -22.41 25.28 -5.14
C PRO A 138 -23.92 25.43 -5.01
N ALA A 139 -24.61 24.35 -4.64
CA ALA A 139 -26.04 24.37 -4.37
C ALA A 139 -26.30 25.31 -3.18
N ALA A 140 -26.74 26.53 -3.48
CA ALA A 140 -27.34 27.43 -2.53
C ALA A 140 -28.69 26.86 -2.08
N GLN A 141 -28.68 25.99 -1.06
CA GLN A 141 -29.87 25.66 -0.28
C GLN A 141 -29.66 26.10 1.17
N ALA A 142 -29.62 27.42 1.35
CA ALA A 142 -29.84 28.08 2.62
C ALA A 142 -31.08 28.95 2.47
N ALA A 143 -32.27 28.38 2.68
CA ALA A 143 -33.44 29.09 3.20
C ALA A 143 -34.59 28.11 3.43
N GLN A 144 -35.26 28.26 4.58
CA GLN A 144 -36.53 27.64 5.00
C GLN A 144 -36.44 26.31 5.76
N ALA A 145 -36.07 26.41 7.04
CA ALA A 145 -36.80 25.74 8.12
C ALA A 145 -36.46 26.38 9.47
N ALA A 146 -36.82 27.65 9.62
CA ALA A 146 -36.96 28.28 10.93
C ALA A 146 -38.43 28.68 11.07
N GLN A 147 -39.21 27.90 11.81
CA GLN A 147 -40.10 28.35 12.89
C GLN A 147 -41.13 27.28 13.29
N ALA A 148 -41.44 27.30 14.59
CA ALA A 148 -42.50 26.60 15.32
C ALA A 148 -42.14 25.15 15.72
N THR A 149 -42.07 24.73 16.99
CA THR A 149 -42.62 25.20 18.28
C THR A 149 -41.88 24.43 19.39
N SER A 150 -41.32 25.08 20.42
CA SER A 150 -41.92 25.25 21.76
C SER A 150 -42.32 23.95 22.50
N GLY A 151 -41.69 23.73 23.66
CA GLY A 151 -42.03 22.73 24.67
C GLY A 151 -40.99 21.61 24.74
N SER A 152 -40.48 21.15 25.89
CA SER A 152 -40.81 21.38 27.29
C SER A 152 -39.61 20.88 28.12
N MET A 153 -39.41 21.48 29.28
CA MET A 153 -38.43 21.08 30.28
C MET A 153 -38.63 19.62 30.73
N THR A 154 -37.56 18.90 31.02
CA THR A 154 -37.43 18.15 32.29
C THR A 154 -35.97 17.83 32.59
N ALA A 155 -35.60 18.14 33.83
CA ALA A 155 -34.33 17.89 34.46
C ALA A 155 -34.14 16.42 34.84
N SER A 156 -32.89 15.95 34.90
CA SER A 156 -32.37 14.83 35.72
C SER A 156 -30.84 14.79 35.56
N LYS A 157 -30.00 15.44 36.38
CA LYS A 157 -29.52 15.08 37.74
C LYS A 157 -28.95 13.65 37.90
N GLY A 158 -27.65 13.58 38.21
CA GLY A 158 -26.92 12.43 38.81
C GLY A 158 -26.23 11.53 37.76
N TYR A 159 -24.97 11.11 37.87
CA TYR A 159 -24.21 10.73 39.06
C TYR A 159 -22.69 10.86 38.86
N ARG A 160 -21.99 11.14 39.96
CA ARG A 160 -20.53 11.10 40.14
C ARG A 160 -20.01 9.65 40.31
N LYS A 161 -18.81 9.35 39.81
CA LYS A 161 -17.77 8.48 40.42
C LYS A 161 -16.50 8.59 39.55
N ALA A 162 -15.40 9.26 39.92
CA ALA A 162 -14.45 9.07 41.01
C ALA A 162 -13.59 7.79 40.93
N ALA A 163 -12.26 8.01 40.87
CA ALA A 163 -11.12 7.10 41.03
C ALA A 163 -10.88 6.09 39.88
N GLU A 164 -9.66 5.87 39.37
CA GLU A 164 -8.46 5.50 40.13
C GLU A 164 -7.15 5.93 39.44
N LYS A 165 -6.23 6.45 40.26
CA LYS A 165 -4.80 6.58 39.97
C LYS A 165 -4.17 5.19 40.02
N SER A 166 -3.41 4.78 38.99
CA SER A 166 -2.31 3.82 39.19
C SER A 166 -1.01 4.41 38.68
N SER A 167 -0.23 4.92 39.63
CA SER A 167 1.19 5.21 39.48
C SER A 167 1.98 3.91 39.36
N GLY A 168 2.50 3.61 38.17
CA GLY A 168 3.48 2.55 37.94
C GLY A 168 4.86 3.13 37.71
N ARG A 169 5.65 3.25 38.78
CA ARG A 169 7.11 3.47 38.76
C ARG A 169 7.82 2.16 38.40
N GLY A 170 8.90 2.24 37.62
CA GLY A 170 9.92 1.20 37.46
C GLY A 170 10.20 0.93 35.97
N ASN A 171 11.43 0.80 35.48
CA ASN A 171 12.72 0.59 36.12
C ASN A 171 13.80 0.95 35.09
N SER A 172 14.70 1.87 35.41
CA SER A 172 15.87 2.21 34.61
C SER A 172 16.92 1.10 34.78
N ARG A 173 17.10 0.26 33.76
CA ARG A 173 18.29 -0.61 33.65
C ARG A 173 19.32 0.06 32.76
N ALA A 174 20.39 0.51 33.41
CA ALA A 174 21.65 0.85 32.78
C ALA A 174 22.26 -0.40 32.13
N TRP A 175 22.66 -0.28 30.87
CA TRP A 175 23.59 -1.20 30.24
C TRP A 175 24.99 -0.58 30.35
N LYS A 176 25.93 -1.36 30.88
CA LYS A 176 27.37 -1.10 30.79
C LYS A 176 27.90 -1.63 29.47
#